data_AF-A0A969BVU0-F1
#
_entry.id   AF-A0A969BVU0-F1
#
_cell.length_a   1.000
_cell.length_b   1.000
_cell.length_c   1.000
_cell.angle_alpha   90.00
_cell.angle_beta   90.00
_cell.angle_gamma   90.00
#
_symmetry.space_group_name_H-M   'P 1'
#
loop_
_entity.id
_entity.type
_entity.pdbx_description
1 polymer ?
#
loop_
_entity_poly.entity_id
_entity_poly.type
_entity_poly.pdbx_seq_one_letter_code
_entity_poly.pdbx_strand_id
1 'polypeptide(L)'
;MADVAPKDFSTLTEISEKPMGVGPFMIESWEKGQKMTLVANPNFAGTAPKVKKIIVQFYADAPGALAAFLNDENDVLGKETLGGGAEIENLLKAKAEGKAIEVAVGSNPTWEHIDFNLNVR
;
A
#
# COMPACT_ATOMS: atom_id res chain seq x y z
N MET A 1 27.88 -6.11 2.65
CA MET A 1 27.59 -4.86 1.94
C MET A 1 28.89 -4.10 1.78
N ALA A 2 29.07 -3.35 0.69
CA ALA A 2 30.21 -2.47 0.54
C ALA A 2 30.15 -1.36 1.61
N ASP A 3 31.30 -0.94 2.12
CA ASP A 3 31.39 0.20 3.03
C ASP A 3 31.22 1.48 2.21
N VAL A 4 30.08 2.16 2.38
CA VAL A 4 29.73 3.39 1.66
C VAL A 4 29.29 4.46 2.66
N ALA A 5 29.50 5.73 2.31
CA ALA A 5 29.08 6.84 3.16
C ALA A 5 27.53 6.88 3.31
N PRO A 6 26.99 7.26 4.49
CA PRO A 6 25.54 7.27 4.73
C PRO A 6 24.72 8.08 3.73
N LYS A 7 25.28 9.16 3.18
CA LYS A 7 24.62 10.01 2.18
C LYS A 7 24.33 9.27 0.87
N ASP A 8 25.06 8.20 0.60
CA ASP A 8 24.99 7.44 -0.66
C ASP A 8 24.13 6.16 -0.53
N PHE A 9 23.55 5.91 0.65
CA PHE A 9 22.72 4.71 0.89
C PHE A 9 21.52 4.59 -0.05
N SER A 10 20.93 5.72 -0.46
CA SER A 10 19.80 5.72 -1.42
C SER A 10 20.17 5.16 -2.79
N THR A 11 21.47 5.17 -3.14
CA THR A 11 21.96 4.67 -4.43
C THR A 11 22.19 3.16 -4.45
N LEU A 12 22.23 2.52 -3.27
CA LEU A 12 22.41 1.07 -3.16
C LEU A 12 21.10 0.33 -3.41
N THR A 13 21.07 -0.53 -4.42
CA THR A 13 19.90 -1.36 -4.76
C THR A 13 19.46 -2.26 -3.60
N GLU A 14 20.41 -2.76 -2.80
CA GLU A 14 20.10 -3.58 -1.62
C GLU A 14 19.36 -2.81 -0.52
N ILE A 15 19.40 -1.48 -0.56
CA ILE A 15 18.68 -0.62 0.38
C ILE A 15 17.41 -0.07 -0.26
N SER A 16 17.49 0.41 -1.50
CA SER A 16 16.38 1.10 -2.18
C SER A 16 15.34 0.15 -2.79
N GLU A 17 15.71 -1.09 -3.13
CA GLU A 17 14.81 -2.03 -3.81
C GLU A 17 14.61 -3.35 -3.07
N LYS A 18 15.60 -3.79 -2.30
CA LYS A 18 15.54 -5.04 -1.51
C LYS A 18 15.90 -4.81 -0.05
N PRO A 19 15.28 -3.83 0.63
CA PRO A 19 15.59 -3.51 2.02
C PRO A 19 15.45 -4.75 2.91
N MET A 20 16.47 -5.00 3.73
CA MET A 20 16.43 -6.04 4.74
C MET A 20 15.69 -5.51 5.98
N GLY A 21 14.43 -5.89 6.13
CA GLY A 21 13.63 -5.62 7.32
C GLY A 21 13.61 -6.78 8.31
N VAL A 22 13.24 -6.49 9.56
CA VAL A 22 12.96 -7.50 10.61
C VAL A 22 11.45 -7.78 10.76
N GLY A 23 10.65 -7.33 9.79
CA GLY A 23 9.20 -7.48 9.79
C GLY A 23 8.74 -8.90 9.39
N PRO A 24 7.42 -9.15 9.45
CA PRO A 24 6.84 -10.47 9.14
C PRO A 24 6.89 -10.84 7.65
N PHE A 25 7.15 -9.88 6.76
CA PHE A 25 7.24 -10.09 5.32
C PHE A 25 8.54 -9.50 4.75
N MET A 26 9.02 -10.10 3.67
CA MET A 26 10.18 -9.67 2.88
C MET A 26 9.76 -9.43 1.43
N ILE A 27 10.42 -8.49 0.74
CA ILE A 27 10.19 -8.26 -0.69
C ILE A 27 10.80 -9.43 -1.49
N GLU A 28 9.96 -10.12 -2.25
CA GLU A 28 10.38 -11.14 -3.23
C GLU A 28 10.71 -10.48 -4.58
N SER A 29 9.84 -9.59 -5.05
CA SER A 29 10.01 -8.87 -6.32
C SER A 29 9.32 -7.51 -6.31
N TRP A 30 9.81 -6.58 -7.13
CA TRP A 30 9.19 -5.28 -7.34
C TRP A 30 9.28 -4.86 -8.81
N GLU A 31 8.14 -4.83 -9.47
CA GLU A 31 7.93 -4.25 -10.80
C GLU A 31 7.46 -2.80 -10.61
N LYS A 32 8.38 -1.85 -10.80
CA LYS A 32 8.18 -0.43 -10.49
C LYS A 32 6.91 0.10 -11.17
N GLY A 33 6.05 0.74 -10.37
CA GLY A 33 4.79 1.32 -10.83
C GLY A 33 3.69 0.30 -11.16
N GLN A 34 3.95 -1.00 -11.05
CA GLN A 34 2.98 -2.05 -11.39
C GLN A 34 2.63 -2.90 -10.17
N LYS A 35 3.57 -3.67 -9.63
CA LYS A 35 3.29 -4.54 -8.47
C LYS A 35 4.53 -4.84 -7.64
N MET A 36 4.31 -5.14 -6.37
CA MET A 36 5.34 -5.61 -5.44
C MET A 36 4.86 -6.90 -4.76
N THR A 37 5.68 -7.95 -4.82
CA THR A 37 5.37 -9.23 -4.18
C THR A 37 6.16 -9.34 -2.88
N LEU A 38 5.46 -9.63 -1.79
CA LEU A 38 6.04 -9.90 -0.49
C LEU A 38 5.76 -11.35 -0.09
N VAL A 39 6.73 -11.96 0.58
CA VAL A 39 6.65 -13.33 1.11
C VAL A 39 6.92 -13.35 2.60
N ALA A 40 6.36 -14.33 3.30
CA ALA A 40 6.57 -14.48 4.74
C ALA A 40 8.08 -14.56 5.07
N ASN A 41 8.51 -13.81 6.09
CA ASN A 41 9.88 -13.84 6.59
C ASN A 41 10.09 -15.07 7.51
N PRO A 42 10.90 -16.07 7.10
CA PRO A 42 11.15 -17.24 7.93
C PRO A 42 11.94 -16.93 9.21
N ASN A 43 12.61 -15.78 9.26
CA ASN A 43 13.41 -15.33 10.40
C ASN A 43 12.65 -14.32 11.28
N PHE A 44 11.34 -14.15 11.09
CA PHE A 44 10.54 -13.25 11.91
C PHE A 44 10.45 -13.79 13.35
N ALA A 45 10.86 -12.98 14.33
CA ALA A 45 10.87 -13.38 15.74
C ALA A 45 9.46 -13.48 16.38
N GLY A 46 8.44 -12.94 15.72
CA GLY A 46 7.05 -12.99 16.19
C GLY A 46 6.27 -14.18 15.65
N THR A 47 4.94 -14.10 15.78
CA THR A 47 4.04 -15.12 15.21
C THR A 47 4.10 -15.09 13.70
N ALA A 48 4.38 -16.24 13.08
CA ALA A 48 4.40 -16.38 11.62
C ALA A 48 3.08 -15.90 11.00
N PRO A 49 3.12 -15.11 9.91
CA PRO A 49 1.91 -14.63 9.26
C PRO A 49 1.11 -15.82 8.70
N LYS A 50 -0.22 -15.75 8.83
CA LYS A 50 -1.13 -16.75 8.26
C LYS A 50 -1.16 -16.69 6.73
N VAL A 51 -0.94 -15.50 6.17
CA VAL A 51 -0.81 -15.26 4.73
C VAL A 51 0.64 -15.48 4.32
N LYS A 52 0.86 -16.29 3.28
CA LYS A 52 2.22 -16.64 2.81
C LYS A 52 2.78 -15.66 1.79
N LYS A 53 1.90 -15.00 1.02
CA LYS A 53 2.25 -14.09 -0.07
C LYS A 53 1.27 -12.91 -0.09
N ILE A 54 1.80 -11.71 -0.20
CA ILE A 54 1.03 -10.47 -0.40
C ILE A 54 1.47 -9.89 -1.75
N ILE A 55 0.50 -9.51 -2.58
CA ILE A 55 0.75 -8.77 -3.81
C ILE A 55 0.19 -7.38 -3.60
N VAL A 56 1.07 -6.38 -3.59
CA VAL A 56 0.67 -4.97 -3.58
C VAL A 56 0.59 -4.54 -5.05
N GLN A 57 -0.62 -4.40 -5.55
CA GLN A 57 -0.90 -3.91 -6.89
C GLN A 57 -1.02 -2.39 -6.86
N PHE A 58 -0.26 -1.71 -7.73
CA PHE A 58 -0.35 -0.27 -7.89
C PHE A 58 -1.35 0.06 -8.99
N TYR A 59 -2.25 1.00 -8.70
CA TYR A 59 -3.24 1.53 -9.63
C TYR A 59 -2.95 3.00 -9.90
N ALA A 60 -3.20 3.45 -11.13
CA ALA A 60 -3.01 4.84 -11.52
C ALA A 60 -4.10 5.77 -10.97
N ASP A 61 -5.29 5.22 -10.71
CA ASP A 61 -6.47 5.97 -10.29
C ASP A 61 -7.42 5.11 -9.42
N ALA A 62 -8.24 5.79 -8.62
CA ALA A 62 -9.17 5.17 -7.69
C ALA A 62 -10.30 4.37 -8.39
N PRO A 63 -10.92 4.86 -9.49
CA PRO A 63 -11.94 4.10 -10.21
C PRO A 63 -11.45 2.75 -10.72
N GLY A 64 -10.24 2.68 -11.29
CA GLY A 64 -9.64 1.43 -11.76
C GLY A 64 -9.42 0.43 -10.61
N ALA A 65 -8.93 0.91 -9.47
CA ALA A 65 -8.75 0.06 -8.28
C ALA A 65 -10.09 -0.45 -7.72
N LEU A 66 -11.12 0.41 -7.68
CA LEU A 66 -12.46 0.04 -7.24
C LEU A 66 -13.10 -1.01 -8.15
N ALA A 67 -12.97 -0.87 -9.47
CA ALA A 67 -13.47 -1.84 -10.42
C ALA A 67 -12.80 -3.21 -10.22
N ALA A 68 -11.47 -3.25 -10.09
CA ALA A 68 -10.72 -4.47 -9.81
C ALA A 68 -11.19 -5.15 -8.51
N PHE A 69 -11.40 -4.38 -7.43
CA PHE A 69 -11.93 -4.92 -6.18
C PHE A 69 -13.35 -5.47 -6.31
N LEU A 70 -14.23 -4.77 -7.02
CA LEU A 70 -15.61 -5.23 -7.25
C LEU A 70 -15.72 -6.48 -8.13
N ASN A 71 -14.65 -6.80 -8.87
CA ASN A 71 -14.47 -7.99 -9.72
C ASN A 71 -13.65 -9.09 -9.05
N ASP A 72 -13.38 -9.01 -7.75
CA ASP A 72 -12.58 -9.99 -6.99
C ASP A 72 -11.11 -10.11 -7.44
N GLU A 73 -10.56 -9.09 -8.12
CA GLU A 73 -9.14 -9.05 -8.51
C GLU A 73 -8.24 -8.59 -7.35
N ASN A 74 -8.80 -7.84 -6.39
CA ASN A 74 -8.13 -7.42 -5.16
C ASN A 74 -8.95 -7.77 -3.93
N ASP A 75 -8.28 -8.23 -2.86
CA ASP A 75 -8.93 -8.57 -1.60
C ASP A 75 -9.11 -7.35 -0.66
N VAL A 76 -8.24 -6.35 -0.77
CA VAL A 76 -8.19 -5.19 0.13
C VAL A 76 -7.90 -3.93 -0.67
N LEU A 77 -8.68 -2.87 -0.43
CA LEU A 77 -8.40 -1.53 -0.91
C LEU A 77 -8.13 -0.58 0.27
N GLY A 78 -6.99 0.10 0.22
CA GLY A 78 -6.57 1.07 1.23
C GLY A 78 -7.00 2.50 0.92
N LYS A 79 -6.93 3.37 1.93
CA LYS A 79 -7.26 4.81 1.80
C LYS A 79 -6.30 5.53 0.86
N GLU A 80 -5.08 5.02 0.71
CA GLU A 80 -4.05 5.50 -0.20
C GLU A 80 -4.48 5.44 -1.67
N THR A 81 -5.50 4.63 -1.99
CA THR A 81 -6.05 4.49 -3.34
C THR A 81 -7.47 5.02 -3.45
N LEU A 82 -8.35 4.75 -2.47
CA LEU A 82 -9.78 5.09 -2.55
C LEU A 82 -10.12 6.56 -2.28
N GLY A 83 -9.27 7.29 -1.56
CA GLY A 83 -9.64 8.63 -1.08
C GLY A 83 -10.86 8.62 -0.15
N GLY A 84 -11.53 9.77 0.00
CA GLY A 84 -12.70 9.97 0.88
C GLY A 84 -14.01 10.29 0.14
N GLY A 85 -14.05 10.09 -1.18
CA GLY A 85 -15.11 10.59 -2.06
C GLY A 85 -16.24 9.60 -2.37
N ALA A 86 -16.78 9.71 -3.58
CA ALA A 86 -17.94 8.95 -4.07
C ALA A 86 -17.71 7.42 -4.11
N GLU A 87 -16.44 7.00 -4.16
CA GLU A 87 -16.00 5.62 -4.16
C GLU A 87 -16.42 4.90 -2.87
N ILE A 88 -16.38 5.57 -1.72
CA ILE A 88 -16.85 5.01 -0.45
C ILE A 88 -18.37 4.80 -0.49
N GLU A 89 -19.13 5.74 -1.04
CA GLU A 89 -20.58 5.57 -1.19
C GLU A 89 -20.92 4.38 -2.09
N ASN A 90 -20.16 4.18 -3.17
CA ASN A 90 -20.35 3.04 -4.07
C ASN A 90 -20.07 1.71 -3.35
N LEU A 91 -19.04 1.64 -2.51
CA LEU A 91 -18.75 0.45 -1.69
C LEU A 91 -19.84 0.19 -0.65
N LEU A 92 -20.37 1.25 -0.01
CA LEU A 92 -21.48 1.12 0.94
C LEU A 92 -22.77 0.62 0.27
N LYS A 93 -23.06 1.09 -0.96
CA LYS A 93 -24.18 0.58 -1.76
C LYS A 93 -23.97 -0.87 -2.14
N ALA A 94 -22.79 -1.24 -2.63
CA ALA A 94 -22.47 -2.62 -2.98
C ALA A 94 -22.59 -3.58 -1.77
N LYS A 95 -22.20 -3.12 -0.57
CA LYS A 95 -22.44 -3.85 0.69
C LYS A 95 -23.94 -3.99 0.98
N ALA A 96 -24.72 -2.92 0.83
CA ALA A 96 -26.18 -2.94 1.04
C ALA A 96 -26.91 -3.85 0.03
N GLU A 97 -26.36 -4.00 -1.17
CA GLU A 97 -26.82 -4.94 -2.21
C GLU A 97 -26.43 -6.40 -1.92
N GLY A 98 -25.72 -6.66 -0.82
CA GLY A 98 -25.39 -8.01 -0.35
C GLY A 98 -24.05 -8.55 -0.83
N LYS A 99 -23.17 -7.74 -1.45
CA LYS A 99 -21.79 -8.16 -1.68
C LYS A 99 -21.07 -8.34 -0.34
N ALA A 100 -20.22 -9.37 -0.24
CA ALA A 100 -19.42 -9.69 0.94
C ALA A 100 -18.24 -8.73 1.13
N ILE A 101 -18.54 -7.44 1.29
CA ILE A 101 -17.57 -6.35 1.43
C ILE A 101 -17.71 -5.75 2.82
N GLU A 102 -16.57 -5.57 3.49
CA GLU A 102 -16.49 -4.79 4.72
C GLU A 102 -15.84 -3.44 4.46
N VAL A 103 -16.50 -2.38 4.93
CA VAL A 103 -16.04 -0.99 4.78
C VAL A 103 -15.75 -0.44 6.17
N ALA A 104 -14.50 -0.08 6.42
CA ALA A 104 -14.05 0.51 7.68
C ALA A 104 -13.61 1.95 7.44
N VAL A 105 -14.35 2.90 8.03
CA VAL A 105 -14.00 4.33 8.04
C VAL A 105 -13.69 4.74 9.48
N GLY A 106 -12.58 5.42 9.69
CA GLY A 106 -12.14 5.82 11.02
C GLY A 106 -11.20 7.02 11.00
N SER A 107 -11.05 7.65 12.17
CA SER A 107 -10.09 8.73 12.39
C SER A 107 -8.66 8.25 12.07
N ASN A 108 -7.89 9.12 11.44
CA ASN A 108 -6.51 8.85 11.05
C ASN A 108 -5.65 10.10 11.30
N PRO A 109 -4.31 9.99 11.35
CA PRO A 109 -3.43 11.12 11.68
C PRO A 109 -3.22 12.11 10.52
N THR A 110 -3.88 11.93 9.37
CA THR A 110 -3.80 12.89 8.25
C THR A 110 -4.60 14.14 8.60
N TRP A 111 -3.95 15.30 8.49
CA TRP A 111 -4.55 16.61 8.68
C TRP A 111 -4.64 17.32 7.34
N GLU A 112 -5.83 17.82 6.99
CA GLU A 112 -6.04 18.61 5.78
C GLU A 112 -5.80 20.10 6.09
N HIS A 113 -4.92 20.74 5.31
CA HIS A 113 -4.60 22.15 5.42
C HIS A 113 -4.42 22.78 4.04
N ILE A 114 -4.57 24.11 3.96
CA ILE A 114 -4.28 24.89 2.76
C ILE A 114 -3.06 25.75 3.07
N ASP A 115 -1.97 25.50 2.36
CA ASP A 115 -0.76 26.30 2.48
C ASP A 115 -0.74 27.41 1.44
N PHE A 116 -0.42 28.61 1.88
CA PHE A 116 -0.16 29.73 0.99
C PHE A 116 1.33 29.82 0.74
N ASN A 117 1.74 29.90 -0.53
CA ASN A 117 3.10 30.29 -0.84
C ASN A 117 3.29 31.78 -0.52
N LEU A 118 3.91 32.06 0.63
CA LEU A 118 4.18 33.42 1.09
C LEU A 118 5.44 34.02 0.44
N ASN A 119 6.17 33.27 -0.38
CA ASN A 119 7.35 33.75 -1.07
C ASN A 119 6.97 34.47 -2.37
N VAL A 120 6.82 35.80 -2.29
CA VAL A 120 6.47 36.70 -3.41
C VAL A 120 7.67 37.47 -3.96
N ARG A 121 8.88 36.90 -3.93
CA ARG A 121 10.08 37.49 -4.53
C ARG A 121 10.67 36.61 -5.62
#